data_AF-D5G226-F1
#
_entry.id   AF-D5G226-F1
#
_cell.length_a   1.000
_cell.length_b   1.000
_cell.length_c   1.000
_cell.angle_alpha   90.00
_cell.angle_beta   90.00
_cell.angle_gamma   90.00
#
_symmetry.space_group_name_H-M   'P 1'
#
loop_
_entity.id
_entity.type
_entity.pdbx_description
1 polymer ?
#
loop_
_entity_poly.entity_id
_entity_poly.type
_entity_poly.pdbx_seq_one_letter_code
_entity_poly.pdbx_strand_id
1 'polypeptide(L)' 'LEGHSSWVWSVAFSPDSKWIASGSGDYTIKIWDLETGSCQQT' A
#
# COMPACT_ATOMS: atom_id res chain seq x y z
N LEU A 1 -10.87 6.94 -2.10
CA LEU A 1 -10.99 6.27 -0.78
C LEU A 1 -11.10 4.74 -0.90
N GLU A 2 -10.80 4.18 -2.07
CA GLU A 2 -10.70 2.73 -2.26
C GLU A 2 -9.28 2.29 -1.93
N GLY A 3 -9.04 2.05 -0.65
CA GLY A 3 -7.81 1.42 -0.18
C GLY A 3 -8.05 -0.06 0.04
N HIS A 4 -7.70 -0.52 1.22
CA HIS A 4 -8.02 -1.85 1.70
C HIS A 4 -9.49 -1.96 2.15
N SER A 5 -10.11 -3.13 1.96
CA SER A 5 -11.48 -3.41 2.41
C SER A 5 -11.53 -3.98 3.84
N SER A 6 -10.37 -4.13 4.48
CA SER A 6 -10.19 -4.59 5.86
C SER A 6 -9.08 -3.79 6.55
N TRP A 7 -8.77 -4.14 7.80
CA TRP A 7 -7.72 -3.49 8.58
C TRP A 7 -6.33 -3.72 7.98
N VAL A 8 -5.56 -2.64 7.90
CA VAL A 8 -4.14 -2.68 7.58
C VAL A 8 -3.39 -3.08 8.84
N TRP A 9 -2.64 -4.18 8.75
CA TRP A 9 -1.88 -4.72 9.87
C TRP A 9 -0.40 -4.33 9.81
N SER A 10 0.10 -4.01 8.62
CA SER A 10 1.52 -3.69 8.42
C SER A 10 1.71 -2.68 7.29
N VAL A 11 2.74 -1.84 7.44
CA VAL A 11 3.17 -0.85 6.46
C VAL A 11 4.70 -0.88 6.37
N ALA A 12 5.25 -0.84 5.16
CA ALA A 12 6.67 -0.77 4.89
C ALA A 12 6.99 0.35 3.90
N PHE A 13 8.11 1.04 4.13
CA PHE A 13 8.62 2.09 3.25
C PHE A 13 9.79 1.58 2.44
N SER A 14 9.85 1.94 1.16
CA SER A 14 11.05 1.68 0.36
C SER A 14 12.20 2.60 0.83
N PRO A 15 13.46 2.13 0.80
CA PRO A 15 14.60 2.95 1.21
C PRO A 15 14.80 4.21 0.35
N ASP A 16 14.34 4.17 -0.90
CA ASP A 16 14.39 5.28 -1.84
C ASP A 16 13.19 6.24 -1.73
N SER A 17 12.29 6.01 -0.76
CA SER A 17 11.10 6.84 -0.51
C SER A 17 10.15 7.00 -1.70
N LYS A 18 10.21 6.09 -2.69
CA LYS A 18 9.31 6.09 -3.84
C LYS A 18 8.03 5.29 -3.61
N TRP A 19 8.09 4.29 -2.74
CA TRP A 19 7.03 3.32 -2.59
C TRP A 19 6.66 3.07 -1.13
N ILE A 20 5.38 2.82 -0.90
CA ILE A 20 4.87 2.23 0.33
C ILE A 20 4.23 0.89 -0.03
N ALA A 21 4.43 -0.11 0.82
CA ALA A 21 3.64 -1.33 0.80
C ALA A 21 2.74 -1.39 2.03
N SER A 22 1.47 -1.73 1.85
CA SER A 22 0.54 -2.00 2.95
C SER A 22 -0.05 -3.40 2.82
N GLY A 23 -0.10 -4.12 3.95
CA GLY A 23 -0.71 -5.44 4.04
C GLY A 23 -1.97 -5.40 4.91
N SER A 24 -3.03 -6.06 4.46
CA SER A 24 -4.36 -5.98 5.07
C SER A 24 -5.00 -7.35 5.30
N GLY A 25 -5.96 -7.38 6.22
CA GLY A 25 -6.83 -8.55 6.42
C GLY A 25 -7.78 -8.83 5.27
N ASP A 26 -7.76 -8.04 4.20
CA ASP A 26 -8.50 -8.30 2.95
C ASP A 26 -7.75 -9.24 2.00
N TYR A 27 -6.63 -9.82 2.47
CA TYR A 27 -5.77 -10.74 1.73
C TYR A 27 -5.07 -10.11 0.52
N THR A 28 -4.95 -8.77 0.47
CA THR A 28 -4.20 -8.06 -0.57
C THR A 28 -3.01 -7.31 0.02
N ILE A 29 -2.02 -7.09 -0.84
CA ILE A 29 -0.95 -6.12 -0.61
C ILE A 29 -1.17 -4.98 -1.61
N LYS A 30 -1.15 -3.74 -1.13
CA LYS A 30 -1.22 -2.56 -1.99
C LYS A 30 0.13 -1.86 -2.00
N ILE A 31 0.55 -1.48 -3.19
CA ILE A 31 1.77 -0.71 -3.42
C ILE A 31 1.37 0.70 -3.82
N TRP A 32 1.90 1.68 -3.12
CA TRP A 32 1.59 3.09 -3.30
C TRP A 32 2.81 3.79 -3.86
N ASP A 33 2.63 4.46 -5.00
CA ASP A 33 3.61 5.38 -5.55
C ASP A 33 3.50 6.72 -4.80
N LEU A 34 4.58 7.15 -4.17
CA LEU A 34 4.63 8.41 -3.41
C LEU A 34 4.79 9.64 -4.29
N GLU A 35 5.35 9.52 -5.50
CA GLU A 35 5.46 10.63 -6.45
C GLU A 35 4.11 10.95 -7.08
N THR A 36 3.37 9.92 -7.50
CA THR A 36 2.10 10.09 -8.21
C THR A 36 0.87 10.00 -7.31
N GLY A 37 1.01 9.47 -6.10
CA GLY A 37 -0.11 9.15 -5.20
C GLY A 37 -0.96 7.97 -5.68
N SER A 38 -0.50 7.23 -6.69
CA SER A 38 -1.26 6.13 -7.30
C SER A 38 -1.12 4.85 -6.50
N CYS A 39 -2.23 4.13 -6.31
CA CYS A 39 -2.25 2.80 -5.73
C CYS A 39 -2.24 1.74 -6.84
N GLN A 40 -1.25 0.87 -6.84
CA GLN A 40 -1.25 -0.36 -7.62
C GLN A 40 -1.70 -1.51 -6.71
N GLN A 41 -2.74 -2.23 -7.14
CA GLN A 41 -3.27 -3.40 -6.46
C GLN A 41 -2.81 -4.64 -7.22
N THR A 42 -2.33 -5.65 -6.50
CA THR A 42 -2.07 -6.99 -7.05
C THR A 42 -2.57 -8.03 -6.07
#